data_AF-A0A9R1A0C0-F1
#
_entry.id   AF-A0A9R1A0C0-F1
#
_cell.length_a   1.000
_cell.length_b   1.000
_cell.length_c   1.000
_cell.angle_alpha   90.00
_cell.angle_beta   90.00
_cell.angle_gamma   90.00
#
_symmetry.space_group_name_H-M   'P 1'
#
loop_
_entity.id
_entity.type
_entity.pdbx_description
1 polymer ?
#
loop_
_entity_poly.entity_id
_entity_poly.type
_entity_poly.pdbx_seq_one_letter_code
_entity_poly.pdbx_strand_id
1 'polypeptide(L)'
;MAENNHDAAEEGDGQLLSTLPKKEGMWKPFFLYRGCWLTPRAVTSITLLQSEFAPRPDDVVLATFPNWHYMNKVSADFSLDMDATFELFCEGFSLYGPLWDHVRGYWEQSVAEPDRVLFLKYDDMMADAGKHVKMLAEFLRVPFTVEEVSGGAVEEVVALCSFENLKSLPVNSSGVSDRIGGLPMENSSYFRAGKVGDWKITLTEEMAKKLDDIVQEKLRGSGLAF
;
A
#
# COMPACT_ATOMS: atom_id res chain seq x y z
N MET A 1 -3.75 6.39 41.87
CA MET A 1 -3.02 7.47 41.17
C MET A 1 -2.03 6.77 40.27
N ALA A 2 -2.39 6.56 39.00
CA ALA A 2 -1.47 6.10 37.98
C ALA A 2 -1.11 7.36 37.18
N GLU A 3 0.11 7.86 37.38
CA GLU A 3 0.62 9.03 36.69
C GLU A 3 0.92 8.69 35.23
N ASN A 4 0.64 9.69 34.39
CA ASN A 4 0.79 9.71 32.94
C ASN A 4 2.17 9.24 32.48
N ASN A 5 2.20 8.11 31.76
CA ASN A 5 3.30 7.73 30.87
C ASN A 5 3.04 8.17 29.41
N HIS A 6 2.05 9.05 29.17
CA HIS A 6 1.76 9.58 27.83
C HIS A 6 2.60 10.83 27.47
N ASP A 7 3.08 11.59 28.47
CA ASP A 7 3.69 12.90 28.22
C ASP A 7 5.16 12.81 27.72
N ALA A 8 5.89 11.72 28.00
CA ALA A 8 7.30 11.59 27.59
C ALA A 8 7.48 11.16 26.12
N ALA A 9 6.48 10.51 25.50
CA ALA A 9 6.54 10.09 24.10
C ALA A 9 6.25 11.25 23.13
N GLU A 10 5.37 12.18 23.51
CA GLU A 10 5.03 13.34 22.67
C GLU A 10 6.16 14.38 22.58
N GLU A 11 6.98 14.54 23.63
CA GLU A 11 8.10 15.50 23.64
C GLU A 11 9.27 15.08 22.73
N GLY A 12 9.60 13.77 22.68
CA GLY A 12 10.66 13.24 21.82
C GLY A 12 10.30 13.28 20.33
N ASP A 13 9.03 13.03 20.02
CA ASP A 13 8.51 13.05 18.65
C ASP A 13 8.45 14.47 18.06
N GLY A 14 8.10 15.46 18.90
CA GLY A 14 8.10 16.86 18.50
C GLY A 14 9.49 17.36 18.07
N GLN A 15 10.55 16.89 18.73
CA GLN A 15 11.92 17.26 18.38
C GLN A 15 12.34 16.70 17.01
N LEU A 16 12.09 15.41 16.74
CA LEU A 16 12.41 14.83 15.43
C LEU A 16 11.65 15.55 14.31
N LEU A 17 10.34 15.70 14.45
CA LEU A 17 9.49 16.34 13.44
C LEU A 17 9.91 17.77 13.12
N SER A 18 10.40 18.52 14.12
CA SER A 18 10.88 19.89 13.92
C SER A 18 12.12 20.00 13.01
N THR A 19 12.89 18.91 12.87
CA THR A 19 14.11 18.87 12.05
C THR A 19 13.86 18.41 10.61
N LEU A 20 12.72 17.77 10.34
CA LEU A 20 12.43 17.19 9.03
C LEU A 20 11.90 18.24 8.06
N PRO A 21 12.25 18.16 6.75
CA PRO A 21 11.62 18.99 5.74
C PRO A 21 10.10 18.79 5.74
N LYS A 22 9.36 19.90 5.73
CA LYS A 22 7.89 19.92 5.74
C LYS A 22 7.37 20.51 4.43
N LYS A 23 6.36 19.89 3.83
CA LYS A 23 5.58 20.45 2.71
C LYS A 23 4.11 20.39 3.06
N GLU A 24 3.38 21.47 2.80
CA GLU A 24 1.93 21.49 2.99
C GLU A 24 1.29 20.51 2.01
N GLY A 25 0.61 19.51 2.57
CA GLY A 25 -0.15 18.52 1.82
C GLY A 25 -1.60 18.94 1.63
N MET A 26 -2.35 18.11 0.92
CA MET A 26 -3.71 18.47 0.54
C MET A 26 -4.68 18.55 1.74
N TRP A 27 -4.44 17.80 2.83
CA TRP A 27 -5.27 17.86 4.05
C TRP A 27 -4.49 18.15 5.34
N LYS A 28 -3.19 17.86 5.38
CA LYS A 28 -2.27 18.09 6.49
C LYS A 28 -0.84 18.25 5.95
N PRO A 29 0.07 18.90 6.68
CA PRO A 29 1.48 18.89 6.32
C PRO A 29 2.06 17.47 6.37
N PHE A 30 2.94 17.17 5.43
CA PHE A 30 3.76 15.96 5.44
C PHE A 30 5.22 16.29 5.68
N PHE A 31 5.91 15.34 6.32
CA PHE A 31 7.31 15.44 6.69
C PHE A 31 8.09 14.42 5.87
N LEU A 32 9.21 14.86 5.28
CA LEU A 32 10.09 14.00 4.52
C LEU A 32 11.00 13.24 5.49
N TYR A 33 10.73 11.96 5.70
CA TYR A 33 11.51 11.08 6.55
C TYR A 33 12.06 9.91 5.73
N ARG A 34 13.39 9.77 5.68
CA ARG A 34 14.10 8.72 4.92
C ARG A 34 13.64 8.57 3.47
N GLY A 35 13.36 9.70 2.81
CA GLY A 35 12.93 9.74 1.40
C GLY A 35 11.42 9.60 1.18
N CYS A 36 10.62 9.38 2.22
CA CYS A 36 9.17 9.24 2.12
C CYS A 36 8.42 10.40 2.77
N TRP A 37 7.31 10.83 2.17
CA TRP A 37 6.42 11.83 2.75
C TRP A 37 5.41 11.21 3.71
N LEU A 38 5.47 11.58 4.98
CA LEU A 38 4.71 10.95 6.05
C LEU A 38 3.90 11.94 6.89
N THR A 39 2.81 11.47 7.48
CA THR A 39 2.15 12.22 8.56
C THR A 39 3.00 12.17 9.84
N PRO A 40 2.86 13.14 10.77
CA PRO A 40 3.50 13.09 12.09
C PRO A 40 3.35 11.74 12.79
N ARG A 41 2.11 11.23 12.85
CA ARG A 41 1.78 9.93 13.47
C ARG A 41 2.51 8.77 12.79
N ALA A 42 2.66 8.80 11.47
CA ALA A 42 3.38 7.75 10.75
C ALA A 42 4.89 7.80 11.06
N VAL A 43 5.50 8.99 11.19
CA VAL A 43 6.91 9.14 11.61
C VAL A 43 7.12 8.56 13.00
N THR A 44 6.28 8.92 13.99
CA THR A 44 6.29 8.34 15.34
C THR A 44 6.17 6.81 15.28
N SER A 45 5.15 6.31 14.58
CA SER A 45 4.85 4.87 14.52
C SER A 45 6.00 4.08 13.89
N ILE A 46 6.61 4.60 12.83
CA ILE A 46 7.76 3.97 12.16
C ILE A 46 8.98 4.00 13.06
N THR A 47 9.23 5.09 13.77
CA THR A 47 10.38 5.20 14.69
C THR A 47 10.26 4.18 15.82
N LEU A 48 9.06 4.04 16.40
CA LEU A 48 8.76 3.02 17.41
C LEU A 48 8.90 1.60 16.88
N LEU A 49 8.35 1.32 15.68
CA LEU A 49 8.53 0.01 15.04
C LEU A 49 10.03 -0.27 14.80
N GLN A 50 10.81 0.72 14.38
CA GLN A 50 12.25 0.53 14.18
C GLN A 50 13.03 0.28 15.47
N SER A 51 12.60 0.81 16.62
CA SER A 51 13.28 0.60 17.90
C SER A 51 12.83 -0.69 18.61
N GLU A 52 11.55 -1.04 18.53
CA GLU A 52 10.97 -2.10 19.36
C GLU A 52 10.63 -3.39 18.60
N PHE A 53 10.47 -3.35 17.27
CA PHE A 53 10.04 -4.52 16.53
C PHE A 53 11.19 -5.52 16.35
N ALA A 54 11.06 -6.68 17.00
CA ALA A 54 11.94 -7.81 16.82
C ALA A 54 11.25 -8.88 15.94
N PRO A 55 11.56 -8.97 14.64
CA PRO A 55 10.97 -9.98 13.76
C PRO A 55 11.42 -11.37 14.16
N ARG A 56 10.51 -12.33 14.03
CA ARG A 56 10.80 -13.75 14.17
C ARG A 56 11.08 -14.37 12.79
N PRO A 57 11.86 -15.46 12.71
CA PRO A 57 12.14 -16.12 11.42
C PRO A 57 10.90 -16.63 10.67
N ASP A 58 9.79 -16.86 11.37
CA ASP A 58 8.51 -17.34 10.86
C ASP A 58 7.51 -16.21 10.55
N ASP A 59 7.89 -14.94 10.75
CA ASP A 59 7.01 -13.82 10.42
C ASP A 59 6.92 -13.62 8.90
N VAL A 60 5.70 -13.32 8.43
CA VAL A 60 5.42 -12.96 7.03
C VAL A 60 4.92 -11.53 7.00
N VAL A 61 5.58 -10.67 6.22
CA VAL A 61 5.22 -9.26 6.07
C VAL A 61 4.65 -9.03 4.68
N LEU A 62 3.41 -8.53 4.61
CA LEU A 62 2.81 -8.01 3.39
C LEU A 62 3.09 -6.51 3.27
N ALA A 63 3.89 -6.12 2.28
CA ALA A 63 4.18 -4.73 1.98
C ALA A 63 3.41 -4.28 0.73
N THR A 64 2.70 -3.16 0.83
CA THR A 64 1.95 -2.56 -0.29
C THR A 64 2.04 -1.04 -0.24
N PHE A 65 2.00 -0.40 -1.40
CA PHE A 65 1.83 1.05 -1.48
C PHE A 65 0.32 1.38 -1.42
N PRO A 66 -0.13 2.29 -0.55
CA PRO A 66 -1.55 2.53 -0.37
C PRO A 66 -2.19 3.17 -1.60
N ASN A 67 -3.43 2.77 -1.88
CA ASN A 67 -4.20 3.31 -2.99
C ASN A 67 -4.69 4.73 -2.67
N TRP A 68 -4.49 5.66 -3.60
CA TRP A 68 -4.89 7.06 -3.47
C TRP A 68 -6.41 7.27 -3.32
N HIS A 69 -7.24 6.43 -3.95
CA HIS A 69 -8.71 6.53 -3.83
C HIS A 69 -9.20 6.35 -2.38
N TYR A 70 -8.43 5.63 -1.57
CA TYR A 70 -8.71 5.40 -0.16
C TYR A 70 -8.58 6.68 0.67
N MET A 71 -7.79 7.65 0.21
CA MET A 71 -7.54 8.90 0.91
C MET A 71 -8.69 9.90 0.74
N ASN A 72 -9.39 9.86 -0.41
CA ASN A 72 -10.54 10.74 -0.68
C ASN A 72 -11.77 10.41 0.19
N LYS A 73 -11.86 9.17 0.71
CA LYS A 73 -12.98 8.75 1.58
C LYS A 73 -12.73 8.98 3.07
N VAL A 74 -11.55 9.47 3.48
CA VAL A 74 -11.21 9.73 4.89
C VAL A 74 -11.79 11.04 5.39
N SER A 75 -12.17 11.96 4.49
CA SER A 75 -12.78 13.24 4.86
C SER A 75 -13.92 13.57 3.90
N ALA A 76 -15.13 13.69 4.44
CA ALA A 76 -16.34 14.05 3.69
C ALA A 76 -16.31 15.50 3.15
N ASP A 77 -15.45 16.35 3.73
CA ASP A 77 -15.31 17.77 3.35
C ASP A 77 -14.28 17.98 2.22
N PHE A 78 -13.81 16.90 1.61
CA PHE A 78 -12.63 16.93 0.77
C PHE A 78 -12.95 16.63 -0.70
N SER A 79 -13.18 17.70 -1.46
CA SER A 79 -13.14 17.67 -2.92
C SER A 79 -11.73 18.05 -3.37
N LEU A 80 -10.90 17.05 -3.64
CA LEU A 80 -9.61 17.30 -4.28
C LEU A 80 -9.80 17.81 -5.70
N ASP A 81 -9.11 18.90 -6.03
CA ASP A 81 -8.79 19.18 -7.43
C ASP A 81 -7.91 18.05 -7.96
N MET A 82 -8.45 17.29 -8.91
CA MET A 82 -7.80 16.13 -9.50
C MET A 82 -6.52 16.51 -10.23
N ASP A 83 -6.50 17.66 -10.90
CA ASP A 83 -5.34 18.11 -11.66
C ASP A 83 -4.21 18.48 -10.71
N ALA A 84 -4.48 19.30 -9.69
CA ALA A 84 -3.49 19.63 -8.66
C ALA A 84 -2.97 18.39 -7.92
N THR A 85 -3.86 17.44 -7.61
CA THR A 85 -3.48 16.18 -6.93
C THR A 85 -2.58 15.33 -7.81
N PHE A 86 -2.91 15.21 -9.09
CA PHE A 86 -2.12 14.48 -10.07
C PHE A 86 -0.73 15.09 -10.25
N GLU A 87 -0.64 16.42 -10.29
CA GLU A 87 0.65 17.12 -10.38
C GLU A 87 1.52 16.86 -9.16
N LEU A 88 0.97 16.95 -7.94
CA LEU A 88 1.71 16.62 -6.72
C LEU A 88 2.17 15.15 -6.71
N PHE A 89 1.32 14.23 -7.18
CA PHE A 89 1.70 12.83 -7.33
C PHE A 89 2.86 12.65 -8.32
N CYS A 90 2.85 13.36 -9.45
CA CYS A 90 3.94 13.37 -10.44
C CYS A 90 5.24 13.96 -9.89
N GLU A 91 5.17 14.89 -8.91
CA GLU A 91 6.33 15.38 -8.16
C GLU A 91 6.84 14.37 -7.11
N GLY A 92 6.16 13.24 -6.93
CA GLY A 92 6.46 12.25 -5.89
C GLY A 92 5.90 12.62 -4.52
N PHE A 93 5.08 13.67 -4.45
CA PHE A 93 4.48 14.17 -3.23
C PHE A 93 3.11 13.54 -2.98
N SER A 94 3.12 12.41 -2.30
CA SER A 94 1.93 11.69 -1.83
C SER A 94 2.24 11.00 -0.50
N LEU A 95 1.22 10.61 0.26
CA LEU A 95 1.46 9.88 1.51
C LEU A 95 2.20 8.56 1.22
N TYR A 96 3.33 8.34 1.90
CA TYR A 96 4.33 7.28 1.67
C TYR A 96 5.10 7.36 0.35
N GLY A 97 4.83 8.37 -0.49
CA GLY A 97 5.51 8.57 -1.77
C GLY A 97 6.96 9.05 -1.62
N PRO A 98 7.76 8.92 -2.70
CA PRO A 98 7.31 8.62 -4.07
C PRO A 98 7.02 7.14 -4.37
N LEU A 99 6.01 6.87 -5.22
CA LEU A 99 5.59 5.50 -5.59
C LEU A 99 6.74 4.70 -6.22
N TRP A 100 7.47 5.31 -7.16
CA TRP A 100 8.52 4.62 -7.92
C TRP A 100 9.69 4.19 -7.03
N ASP A 101 10.06 4.97 -6.01
CA ASP A 101 11.13 4.59 -5.08
C ASP A 101 10.70 3.42 -4.21
N HIS A 102 9.44 3.44 -3.73
CA HIS A 102 8.87 2.34 -2.98
C HIS A 102 8.86 1.05 -3.82
N VAL A 103 8.29 1.10 -5.02
CA VAL A 103 8.17 -0.07 -5.91
C VAL A 103 9.55 -0.59 -6.31
N ARG A 104 10.47 0.30 -6.69
CA ARG A 104 11.83 -0.06 -7.12
C ARG A 104 12.61 -0.73 -6.01
N GLY A 105 12.56 -0.22 -4.78
CA GLY A 105 13.28 -0.80 -3.64
C GLY A 105 12.87 -2.25 -3.37
N TYR A 106 11.56 -2.54 -3.36
CA TYR A 106 11.08 -3.92 -3.19
C TYR A 106 11.39 -4.81 -4.41
N TRP A 107 11.36 -4.27 -5.62
CA TRP A 107 11.74 -5.01 -6.82
C TRP A 107 13.22 -5.42 -6.80
N GLU A 108 14.12 -4.47 -6.55
CA GLU A 108 15.56 -4.74 -6.48
C GLU A 108 15.88 -5.77 -5.39
N GLN A 109 15.19 -5.69 -4.24
CA GLN A 109 15.34 -6.68 -3.17
C GLN A 109 14.79 -8.06 -3.58
N SER A 110 13.67 -8.14 -4.32
CA SER A 110 13.13 -9.41 -4.82
C SER A 110 14.06 -10.10 -5.83
N VAL A 111 14.81 -9.32 -6.60
CA VAL A 111 15.83 -9.84 -7.52
C VAL A 111 17.06 -10.32 -6.74
N ALA A 112 17.48 -9.58 -5.72
CA ALA A 112 18.64 -9.92 -4.90
C ALA A 112 18.40 -11.11 -3.96
N GLU A 113 17.19 -11.21 -3.39
CA GLU A 113 16.81 -12.21 -2.39
C GLU A 113 15.45 -12.86 -2.71
N PRO A 114 15.34 -13.61 -3.82
CA PRO A 114 14.06 -14.19 -4.26
C PRO A 114 13.45 -15.20 -3.28
N ASP A 115 14.27 -15.80 -2.42
CA ASP A 115 13.82 -16.70 -1.34
C ASP A 115 13.22 -15.96 -0.13
N ARG A 116 13.41 -14.64 -0.04
CA ARG A 116 12.95 -13.80 1.09
C ARG A 116 11.95 -12.74 0.70
N VAL A 117 11.92 -12.31 -0.57
CA VAL A 117 11.01 -11.28 -1.07
C VAL A 117 10.35 -11.76 -2.37
N LEU A 118 9.05 -12.05 -2.29
CA LEU A 118 8.21 -12.30 -3.45
C LEU A 118 7.58 -10.98 -3.94
N PHE A 119 7.85 -10.60 -5.18
CA PHE A 119 7.25 -9.43 -5.80
C PHE A 119 6.06 -9.83 -6.67
N LEU A 120 4.89 -9.23 -6.41
CA LEU A 120 3.64 -9.50 -7.12
C LEU A 120 3.12 -8.23 -7.78
N LYS A 121 2.73 -8.31 -9.06
CA LYS A 121 2.02 -7.25 -9.77
C LYS A 121 0.52 -7.53 -9.76
N TYR A 122 -0.28 -6.53 -9.43
CA TYR A 122 -1.73 -6.67 -9.37
C TYR A 122 -2.33 -7.16 -10.70
N ASP A 123 -1.91 -6.58 -11.82
CA ASP A 123 -2.42 -6.92 -13.14
C ASP A 123 -2.11 -8.37 -13.53
N ASP A 124 -0.92 -8.87 -13.20
CA ASP A 124 -0.55 -10.27 -13.44
C ASP A 124 -1.40 -11.23 -12.57
N MET A 125 -1.65 -10.87 -11.31
CA MET A 125 -2.54 -11.64 -10.43
C MET A 125 -3.98 -11.65 -10.93
N MET A 126 -4.47 -10.53 -11.47
CA MET A 126 -5.80 -10.44 -12.05
C MET A 126 -5.92 -11.24 -13.35
N ALA A 127 -4.83 -11.37 -14.11
CA ALA A 127 -4.79 -12.17 -15.33
C ALA A 127 -4.78 -13.68 -15.05
N ASP A 128 -4.07 -14.13 -14.00
CA ASP A 128 -4.01 -15.54 -13.59
C ASP A 128 -3.82 -15.69 -12.08
N ALA A 129 -4.92 -15.62 -11.34
CA ALA A 129 -4.89 -15.72 -9.88
C ALA A 129 -4.41 -17.10 -9.40
N GLY A 130 -4.78 -18.18 -10.10
CA GLY A 130 -4.42 -19.55 -9.73
C GLY A 130 -2.91 -19.78 -9.77
N LYS A 131 -2.23 -19.28 -10.83
CA LYS A 131 -0.77 -19.29 -10.92
C LYS A 131 -0.12 -18.55 -9.76
N HIS A 132 -0.60 -17.36 -9.40
CA HIS A 132 0.00 -16.55 -8.35
C HIS A 132 -0.29 -17.10 -6.95
N VAL A 133 -1.44 -17.73 -6.72
CA VAL A 133 -1.74 -18.46 -5.48
C VAL A 133 -0.79 -19.64 -5.29
N LYS A 134 -0.50 -20.41 -6.35
CA LYS A 134 0.52 -21.48 -6.29
C LYS A 134 1.91 -20.92 -5.98
N MET A 135 2.31 -19.85 -6.67
CA MET A 135 3.60 -19.18 -6.45
C MET A 135 3.74 -18.65 -5.01
N LEU A 136 2.67 -18.08 -4.44
CA LEU A 136 2.66 -17.64 -3.05
C LEU A 136 2.79 -18.81 -2.08
N ALA A 137 2.07 -19.92 -2.32
CA ALA A 137 2.15 -21.11 -1.49
C ALA A 137 3.56 -21.73 -1.51
N GLU A 138 4.21 -21.79 -2.68
CA GLU A 138 5.61 -22.20 -2.82
C GLU A 138 6.57 -21.28 -2.03
N PHE A 139 6.39 -19.96 -2.15
CA PHE A 139 7.20 -18.99 -1.42
C PHE A 139 7.06 -19.12 0.11
N LEU A 140 5.83 -19.35 0.59
CA LEU A 140 5.51 -19.62 1.99
C LEU A 140 5.92 -21.03 2.46
N ARG A 141 6.58 -21.82 1.59
CA ARG A 141 7.06 -23.18 1.87
C ARG A 141 5.95 -24.17 2.23
N VAL A 142 4.76 -23.93 1.68
CA VAL A 142 3.56 -24.79 1.80
C VAL A 142 2.95 -25.05 0.41
N PRO A 143 3.72 -25.59 -0.55
CA PRO A 143 3.23 -25.80 -1.91
C PRO A 143 2.03 -26.77 -1.92
N PHE A 144 1.08 -26.52 -2.82
CA PHE A 144 -0.02 -27.45 -3.05
C PHE A 144 0.50 -28.81 -3.53
N THR A 145 -0.07 -29.88 -2.98
CA THR A 145 0.16 -31.26 -3.44
C THR A 145 -0.51 -31.51 -4.78
N VAL A 146 -0.10 -32.58 -5.48
CA VAL A 146 -0.72 -32.99 -6.75
C VAL A 146 -2.21 -33.28 -6.53
N GLU A 147 -2.54 -33.91 -5.41
CA GLU A 147 -3.89 -34.25 -5.00
C GLU A 147 -4.73 -32.99 -4.79
N GLU A 148 -4.23 -32.00 -4.06
CA GLU A 148 -4.93 -30.71 -3.85
C GLU A 148 -5.16 -29.95 -5.16
N VAL A 149 -4.15 -29.91 -6.05
CA VAL A 149 -4.30 -29.28 -7.37
C VAL A 149 -5.33 -30.03 -8.20
N SER A 150 -5.27 -31.36 -8.26
CA SER A 150 -6.24 -32.17 -9.01
C SER A 150 -7.65 -32.12 -8.42
N GLY A 151 -7.75 -31.88 -7.11
CA GLY A 151 -8.99 -31.76 -6.35
C GLY A 151 -9.63 -30.37 -6.42
N GLY A 152 -9.00 -29.39 -7.07
CA GLY A 152 -9.54 -28.04 -7.25
C GLY A 152 -9.30 -27.08 -6.09
N ALA A 153 -8.37 -27.38 -5.18
CA ALA A 153 -8.12 -26.55 -3.99
C ALA A 153 -7.64 -25.13 -4.36
N VAL A 154 -6.89 -25.00 -5.46
CA VAL A 154 -6.39 -23.70 -5.93
C VAL A 154 -7.55 -22.83 -6.40
N GLU A 155 -8.46 -23.40 -7.18
CA GLU A 155 -9.67 -22.74 -7.66
C GLU A 155 -10.60 -22.36 -6.50
N GLU A 156 -10.69 -23.21 -5.46
CA GLU A 156 -11.45 -22.91 -4.25
C GLU A 156 -10.86 -21.72 -3.49
N VAL A 157 -9.54 -21.68 -3.27
CA VAL A 157 -8.87 -20.52 -2.64
C VAL A 157 -9.10 -19.25 -3.45
N VAL A 158 -8.94 -19.31 -4.78
CA VAL A 158 -9.21 -18.16 -5.67
C VAL A 158 -10.67 -17.70 -5.56
N ALA A 159 -11.63 -18.61 -5.54
CA ALA A 159 -13.05 -18.29 -5.41
C ALA A 159 -13.37 -17.63 -4.06
N LEU A 160 -12.85 -18.21 -2.96
CA LEU A 160 -13.02 -17.69 -1.60
C LEU A 160 -12.44 -16.28 -1.44
N CYS A 161 -11.26 -16.02 -2.03
CA CYS A 161 -10.58 -14.73 -1.94
C CYS A 161 -10.97 -13.77 -3.09
N SER A 162 -11.91 -14.14 -3.96
CA SER A 162 -12.30 -13.31 -5.09
C SER A 162 -12.92 -11.99 -4.65
N PHE A 163 -12.72 -10.95 -5.46
CA PHE A 163 -13.27 -9.61 -5.20
C PHE A 163 -14.79 -9.64 -4.97
N GLU A 164 -15.53 -10.34 -5.83
CA GLU A 164 -16.99 -10.44 -5.75
C GLU A 164 -17.44 -11.17 -4.48
N ASN A 165 -16.77 -12.28 -4.12
CA ASN A 165 -17.09 -13.00 -2.89
C ASN A 165 -16.83 -12.13 -1.67
N LEU A 166 -15.62 -11.57 -1.53
CA LEU A 166 -15.24 -10.74 -0.38
C LEU A 166 -16.12 -9.50 -0.27
N LYS A 167 -16.44 -8.82 -1.39
CA LYS A 167 -17.32 -7.65 -1.40
C LYS A 167 -18.74 -7.97 -0.92
N SER A 168 -19.23 -9.18 -1.22
CA SER A 168 -20.59 -9.59 -0.85
C SER A 168 -20.78 -9.91 0.63
N LEU A 169 -19.68 -10.15 1.37
CA LEU A 169 -19.75 -10.51 2.79
C LEU A 169 -20.36 -9.37 3.63
N PRO A 170 -21.27 -9.66 4.59
CA PRO A 170 -21.92 -8.63 5.41
C PRO A 170 -20.94 -7.69 6.14
N VAL A 171 -19.83 -8.24 6.66
CA VAL A 171 -18.79 -7.45 7.33
C VAL A 171 -18.14 -6.41 6.40
N ASN A 172 -18.12 -6.68 5.09
CA ASN A 172 -17.50 -5.82 4.09
C ASN A 172 -18.48 -4.87 3.42
N SER A 173 -19.78 -5.18 3.43
CA SER A 173 -20.81 -4.31 2.85
C SER A 173 -21.35 -3.28 3.84
N SER A 174 -21.46 -3.62 5.13
CA SER A 174 -22.03 -2.72 6.15
C SER A 174 -21.17 -2.55 7.40
N GLY A 175 -20.01 -3.18 7.48
CA GLY A 175 -19.10 -3.05 8.62
C GLY A 175 -18.36 -1.70 8.62
N VAL A 176 -17.93 -1.29 9.81
CA VAL A 176 -17.07 -0.11 10.02
C VAL A 176 -15.85 -0.58 10.81
N SER A 177 -14.67 -0.18 10.36
CA SER A 177 -13.42 -0.47 11.06
C SER A 177 -12.79 0.82 11.57
N ASP A 178 -12.36 0.81 12.83
CA ASP A 178 -11.57 1.89 13.40
C ASP A 178 -10.14 1.79 12.87
N ARG A 179 -9.68 2.86 12.20
CA ARG A 179 -8.30 2.89 11.70
C ARG A 179 -7.31 3.26 12.79
N ILE A 180 -6.06 2.85 12.57
CA ILE A 180 -4.88 3.50 13.14
C ILE A 180 -4.90 4.97 12.69
N GLY A 181 -5.47 5.84 13.51
CA GLY A 181 -5.80 7.21 13.12
C GLY A 181 -7.01 7.79 13.85
N GLY A 182 -7.89 6.93 14.39
CA GLY A 182 -9.09 7.35 15.13
C GLY A 182 -10.24 7.82 14.25
N LEU A 183 -10.18 7.61 12.94
CA LEU A 183 -11.26 7.92 12.01
C LEU A 183 -11.94 6.61 11.58
N PRO A 184 -13.25 6.44 11.86
CA PRO A 184 -14.00 5.26 11.42
C PRO A 184 -14.13 5.29 9.90
N MET A 185 -14.05 4.12 9.27
CA MET A 185 -14.30 3.99 7.84
C MET A 185 -15.17 2.76 7.56
N GLU A 186 -16.16 2.94 6.71
CA GLU A 186 -16.95 1.86 6.15
C GLU A 186 -16.06 0.87 5.38
N ASN A 187 -16.18 -0.42 5.69
CA ASN A 187 -15.45 -1.49 5.04
C ASN A 187 -15.76 -1.60 3.54
N SER A 188 -16.94 -1.14 3.12
CA SER A 188 -17.35 -1.04 1.72
C SER A 188 -16.37 -0.21 0.88
N SER A 189 -15.62 0.69 1.53
CA SER A 189 -14.62 1.54 0.90
C SER A 189 -13.42 0.79 0.35
N TYR A 190 -13.12 -0.41 0.85
CA TYR A 190 -12.07 -1.28 0.28
C TYR A 190 -12.48 -1.89 -1.07
N PHE A 191 -13.78 -1.93 -1.39
CA PHE A 191 -14.32 -2.65 -2.55
C PHE A 191 -14.93 -1.70 -3.60
N ARG A 192 -14.08 -0.97 -4.33
CA ARG A 192 -14.52 -0.06 -5.41
C ARG A 192 -14.95 -0.83 -6.68
N ALA A 193 -13.99 -1.09 -7.57
CA ALA A 193 -14.23 -1.74 -8.86
C ALA A 193 -13.46 -3.05 -9.03
N GLY A 194 -12.25 -3.16 -8.46
CA GLY A 194 -11.43 -4.37 -8.55
C GLY A 194 -10.93 -4.69 -9.97
N LYS A 195 -10.82 -3.69 -10.85
CA LYS A 195 -10.53 -3.88 -12.28
C LYS A 195 -9.23 -3.21 -12.71
N VAL A 196 -8.54 -3.84 -13.66
CA VAL A 196 -7.40 -3.29 -14.38
C VAL A 196 -7.89 -2.31 -15.44
N GLY A 197 -7.16 -1.19 -15.62
CA GLY A 197 -7.47 -0.20 -16.66
C GLY A 197 -8.53 0.84 -16.30
N ASP A 198 -9.04 0.81 -15.07
CA ASP A 198 -10.04 1.76 -14.55
C ASP A 198 -9.54 3.22 -14.52
N TRP A 199 -8.23 3.45 -14.63
CA TRP A 199 -7.65 4.79 -14.73
C TRP A 199 -8.22 5.59 -15.90
N LYS A 200 -8.65 4.93 -16.98
CA LYS A 200 -9.25 5.57 -18.18
C LYS A 200 -10.56 6.31 -17.90
N ILE A 201 -11.18 6.01 -16.76
CA ILE A 201 -12.40 6.70 -16.31
C ILE A 201 -12.06 8.05 -15.67
N THR A 202 -10.83 8.21 -15.16
CA THR A 202 -10.45 9.34 -14.31
C THR A 202 -9.33 10.21 -14.89
N LEU A 203 -8.36 9.62 -15.59
CA LEU A 203 -7.21 10.33 -16.16
C LEU A 203 -7.41 10.55 -17.66
N THR A 204 -6.96 11.70 -18.15
CA THR A 204 -6.82 11.92 -19.60
C THR A 204 -5.64 11.13 -20.17
N GLU A 205 -5.58 11.01 -21.49
CA GLU A 205 -4.43 10.36 -22.16
C GLU A 205 -3.12 11.12 -21.92
N GLU A 206 -3.15 12.45 -21.83
CA GLU A 206 -1.98 13.26 -21.52
C GLU A 206 -1.47 13.03 -20.09
N MET A 207 -2.37 12.93 -19.11
CA MET A 207 -2.01 12.61 -17.72
C MET A 207 -1.42 11.21 -17.63
N ALA A 208 -2.07 10.21 -18.24
CA ALA A 208 -1.57 8.85 -18.27
C ALA A 208 -0.17 8.78 -18.91
N LYS A 209 0.00 9.41 -20.07
CA LYS A 209 1.30 9.47 -20.76
C LYS A 209 2.38 10.13 -19.90
N LYS A 210 2.07 11.26 -19.25
CA LYS A 210 3.03 11.93 -18.37
C LYS A 210 3.48 11.03 -17.22
N LEU A 211 2.55 10.32 -16.59
CA LEU A 211 2.88 9.40 -15.51
C LEU A 211 3.71 8.21 -16.01
N ASP A 212 3.36 7.64 -17.18
CA ASP A 212 4.12 6.56 -17.81
C ASP A 212 5.57 7.00 -18.09
N ASP A 213 5.77 8.19 -18.67
CA ASP A 213 7.10 8.73 -18.97
C ASP A 213 7.93 8.90 -17.68
N ILE A 214 7.32 9.40 -16.60
CA ILE A 214 7.97 9.53 -15.27
C ILE A 214 8.35 8.15 -14.72
N VAL A 215 7.42 7.19 -14.70
CA VAL A 215 7.66 5.85 -14.14
C VAL A 215 8.75 5.13 -14.94
N GLN A 216 8.71 5.22 -16.28
CA GLN A 216 9.76 4.64 -17.13
C GLN A 216 11.13 5.26 -16.86
N GLU A 217 11.21 6.58 -16.69
CA GLU A 217 12.48 7.25 -16.35
C GLU A 217 13.01 6.78 -15.00
N LYS A 218 12.16 6.75 -13.96
CA LYS A 218 12.54 6.40 -12.58
C LYS A 218 12.91 4.93 -12.41
N LEU A 219 12.28 4.04 -13.19
CA LEU A 219 12.56 2.60 -13.17
C LEU A 219 13.63 2.19 -14.19
N ARG A 220 14.15 3.11 -15.00
CA ARG A 220 15.17 2.81 -16.00
C ARG A 220 16.37 2.10 -15.39
N GLY A 221 16.74 0.99 -16.02
CA GLY A 221 17.88 0.16 -15.60
C GLY A 221 17.58 -0.83 -14.47
N SER A 222 16.39 -0.81 -13.86
CA SER A 222 16.01 -1.78 -12.83
C SER A 222 15.58 -3.14 -13.39
N GLY A 223 15.22 -3.20 -14.68
CA GLY A 223 14.58 -4.37 -15.30
C GLY A 223 13.08 -4.51 -15.00
N LEU A 224 12.51 -3.65 -14.16
CA LEU A 224 11.06 -3.60 -13.90
C LEU A 224 10.34 -2.81 -14.99
N ALA A 225 9.24 -3.37 -15.50
CA ALA A 225 8.33 -2.74 -16.44
C ALA A 225 6.87 -3.08 -16.10
N PHE A 226 5.98 -2.14 -16.44
CA PHE A 226 4.53 -2.21 -16.30
C PHE A 226 3.87 -2.16 -17.68
#